data_AF-A0A7T9I1T4-F1
#
_entry.id   AF-A0A7T9I1T4-F1
#
_cell.length_a   1.000
_cell.length_b   1.000
_cell.length_c   1.000
_cell.angle_alpha   90.00
_cell.angle_beta   90.00
_cell.angle_gamma   90.00
#
_symmetry.space_group_name_H-M   'P 1'
#
loop_
_entity.id
_entity.type
_entity.pdbx_description
1 polymer ?
#
loop_
_entity_poly.entity_id
_entity_poly.type
_entity_poly.pdbx_seq_one_letter_code
_entity_poly.pdbx_strand_id
1 'polypeptide(L)'
;MAEEHKKKMEETPQEEAVAGSEEEGTIEESKLPFPRATVTNMMRQYLDEGKQIKGVVKDEMNIWLGKMVERIAKKMNAHPYSYVDYQMFKEAVEPYEKIQDVELEKEHIIKQLEAVKSQCDVLIREVDRKFTL
;
A
#
# COMPACT_ATOMS: atom_id res chain seq x y z
N MET A 1 -13.31 -16.58 -44.87
CA MET A 1 -13.64 -15.14 -45.04
C MET A 1 -12.82 -14.39 -44.02
N ALA A 2 -11.78 -13.73 -44.51
CA ALA A 2 -10.81 -12.95 -43.76
C ALA A 2 -10.82 -11.57 -44.40
N GLU A 3 -11.08 -10.52 -43.61
CA GLU A 3 -10.75 -9.11 -43.88
C GLU A 3 -11.17 -8.32 -42.62
N GLU A 4 -10.19 -7.86 -41.85
CA GLU A 4 -9.75 -6.46 -41.83
C GLU A 4 -10.72 -5.52 -41.09
N HIS A 5 -10.45 -5.30 -39.81
CA HIS A 5 -10.68 -3.98 -39.19
C HIS A 5 -9.37 -3.45 -38.64
N LYS A 6 -8.72 -2.65 -39.48
CA LYS A 6 -7.50 -1.88 -39.26
C LYS A 6 -7.90 -0.42 -38.99
N LYS A 7 -7.23 0.19 -38.01
CA LYS A 7 -7.05 1.64 -37.78
C LYS A 7 -8.29 2.49 -37.43
N LYS A 8 -8.26 3.02 -36.20
CA LYS A 8 -8.12 4.48 -36.00
C LYS A 8 -7.15 4.75 -34.86
N MET A 9 -6.04 5.39 -35.21
CA MET A 9 -5.19 6.19 -34.32
C MET A 9 -5.91 7.53 -34.06
N GLU A 10 -5.31 8.33 -33.18
CA GLU A 10 -5.65 9.72 -32.78
C GLU A 10 -6.54 9.73 -31.52
N GLU A 11 -6.18 10.36 -30.39
CA GLU A 11 -5.26 11.48 -30.17
C GLU A 11 -4.51 11.31 -28.84
N THR A 12 -3.22 11.62 -28.87
CA THR A 12 -2.41 11.88 -27.68
C THR A 12 -2.61 13.35 -27.33
N PRO A 13 -3.13 13.73 -26.15
CA PRO A 13 -3.00 15.11 -25.70
C PRO A 13 -1.56 15.33 -25.24
N GLN A 14 -0.76 15.92 -26.14
CA GLN A 14 0.36 16.78 -25.74
C GLN A 14 -0.20 18.16 -25.39
N GLU A 15 0.57 18.89 -24.56
CA GLU A 15 0.30 20.21 -23.95
C GLU A 15 -0.52 20.12 -22.63
N GLU A 16 -0.06 20.65 -21.49
CA GLU A 16 0.70 21.88 -21.33
C GLU A 16 1.91 21.72 -20.38
N ALA A 17 3.06 22.22 -20.84
CA ALA A 17 4.13 22.68 -19.97
C ALA A 17 3.63 23.92 -19.20
N VAL A 18 2.96 23.70 -18.07
CA VAL A 18 2.74 24.78 -17.10
C VAL A 18 4.03 24.94 -16.31
N ALA A 19 4.89 25.83 -16.83
CA ALA A 19 5.96 26.46 -16.09
C ALA A 19 5.34 27.24 -14.92
N GLY A 20 5.24 26.58 -13.77
CA GLY A 20 4.75 27.14 -12.52
C GLY A 20 5.75 26.82 -11.43
N SER A 21 6.61 27.81 -11.14
CA SER A 21 7.53 27.93 -10.01
C SER A 21 8.49 26.76 -9.78
N GLU A 22 9.77 27.04 -9.96
CA GLU A 22 10.88 26.31 -9.33
C GLU A 22 10.55 26.14 -7.83
N GLU A 23 10.07 24.95 -7.45
CA GLU A 23 9.83 24.58 -6.05
C GLU A 23 11.20 24.32 -5.41
N GLU A 24 11.68 25.28 -4.64
CA GLU A 24 12.74 25.06 -3.64
C GLU A 24 12.43 23.79 -2.84
N GLY A 25 13.22 22.72 -3.05
CA GLY A 25 13.14 21.48 -2.28
C GLY A 25 12.81 20.20 -3.07
N THR A 26 12.70 20.24 -4.40
CA THR A 26 12.57 18.98 -5.18
C THR A 26 13.88 18.23 -5.29
N ILE A 27 13.83 16.91 -5.14
CA ILE A 27 15.00 16.04 -5.26
C ILE A 27 15.31 15.83 -6.75
N GLU A 28 16.60 15.82 -7.10
CA GLU A 28 17.05 15.52 -8.46
C GLU A 28 16.49 14.18 -8.95
N GLU A 29 15.96 14.16 -10.17
CA GLU A 29 15.30 12.98 -10.73
C GLU A 29 16.22 11.76 -10.83
N SER A 30 17.53 11.98 -10.98
CA SER A 30 18.55 10.91 -10.96
C SER A 30 18.70 10.19 -9.63
N LYS A 31 18.23 10.79 -8.52
CA LYS A 31 18.28 10.21 -7.17
C LYS A 31 16.99 9.47 -6.82
N LEU A 32 15.96 9.56 -7.65
CA LEU A 32 14.68 8.90 -7.40
C LEU A 32 14.73 7.43 -7.85
N PRO A 33 14.20 6.49 -7.05
CA PRO A 33 14.13 5.07 -7.40
C PRO A 33 13.34 4.77 -8.69
N PHE A 34 12.35 5.59 -9.02
CA PHE A 34 11.48 5.43 -10.19
C PHE A 34 11.39 6.72 -11.00
N PRO A 35 10.97 6.65 -12.28
CA PRO A 35 10.66 7.85 -13.06
C PRO A 35 9.50 8.63 -12.40
N ARG A 36 9.73 9.92 -12.16
CA ARG A 36 8.79 10.79 -11.44
C ARG A 36 7.44 10.90 -12.16
N ALA A 37 7.47 10.95 -13.49
CA ALA A 37 6.27 11.00 -14.33
C ALA A 37 5.38 9.76 -14.14
N THR A 38 5.98 8.56 -14.09
CA THR A 38 5.24 7.29 -13.91
C THR A 38 4.48 7.27 -12.60
N VAL A 39 5.15 7.62 -11.50
CA VAL A 39 4.52 7.67 -10.16
C VAL A 39 3.41 8.73 -10.13
N THR A 40 3.66 9.91 -10.71
CA THR A 40 2.67 10.99 -10.77
C THR A 40 1.43 10.58 -11.59
N ASN A 41 1.62 9.92 -12.73
CA ASN A 41 0.53 9.44 -13.58
C ASN A 41 -0.30 8.37 -12.90
N MET A 42 0.33 7.44 -12.17
CA MET A 42 -0.39 6.46 -11.35
C MET A 42 -1.23 7.14 -10.28
N MET A 43 -0.69 8.14 -9.57
CA MET A 43 -1.46 8.89 -8.57
C MET A 43 -2.65 9.61 -9.19
N ARG A 44 -2.47 10.20 -10.38
CA ARG A 44 -3.54 10.93 -11.09
C ARG A 44 -4.76 10.08 -11.42
N GLN A 45 -4.60 8.77 -11.63
CA GLN A 45 -5.72 7.87 -11.91
C GLN A 45 -6.70 7.74 -10.74
N TYR A 46 -6.29 8.09 -9.52
CA TYR A 46 -7.09 7.94 -8.30
C TYR A 46 -7.38 9.27 -7.59
N LEU A 47 -6.97 10.39 -8.16
CA LEU A 47 -7.20 11.73 -7.60
C LEU A 47 -8.18 12.50 -8.48
N ASP A 48 -8.99 13.35 -7.84
CA ASP A 48 -9.96 14.20 -8.55
C ASP A 48 -9.30 15.05 -9.65
N GLU A 49 -10.00 15.19 -10.77
CA GLU A 49 -9.60 16.06 -11.87
C GLU A 49 -9.42 17.49 -11.36
N GLY A 50 -8.25 18.08 -11.64
CA GLY A 50 -7.87 19.43 -11.18
C GLY A 50 -7.10 19.49 -9.86
N LYS A 51 -6.99 18.41 -9.07
CA LYS A 51 -6.25 18.43 -7.81
C LYS A 51 -4.74 18.54 -8.03
N GLN A 52 -4.07 19.59 -7.54
CA GLN A 52 -2.61 19.73 -7.74
C GLN A 52 -1.82 18.85 -6.75
N ILE A 53 -0.77 18.18 -7.26
CA ILE A 53 0.17 17.40 -6.45
C ILE A 53 1.47 18.21 -6.33
N LYS A 54 1.83 18.61 -5.11
CA LYS A 54 3.09 19.32 -4.82
C LYS A 54 4.30 18.44 -5.14
N GLY A 55 5.42 19.04 -5.52
CA GLY A 55 6.60 18.30 -5.92
C GLY A 55 7.20 17.43 -4.82
N VAL A 56 7.24 17.94 -3.58
CA VAL A 56 7.69 17.17 -2.41
C VAL A 56 6.88 15.88 -2.23
N VAL A 57 5.57 15.92 -2.48
CA VAL A 57 4.71 14.73 -2.35
C VAL A 57 5.03 13.70 -3.44
N LYS A 58 5.33 14.15 -4.66
CA LYS A 58 5.77 13.26 -5.76
C LYS A 58 7.08 12.56 -5.38
N ASP A 59 8.01 13.29 -4.77
CA ASP A 59 9.33 12.79 -4.41
C ASP A 59 9.27 11.82 -3.24
N GLU A 60 8.53 12.17 -2.18
CA GLU A 60 8.32 11.29 -1.02
C GLU A 60 7.58 10.01 -1.40
N MET A 61 6.55 10.09 -2.26
CA MET A 61 5.86 8.91 -2.76
C MET A 61 6.82 7.98 -3.50
N ASN A 62 7.66 8.55 -4.35
CA ASN A 62 8.65 7.78 -5.12
C ASN A 62 9.68 7.08 -4.20
N ILE A 63 10.22 7.82 -3.22
CA ILE A 63 11.13 7.25 -2.22
C ILE A 63 10.46 6.15 -1.40
N TRP A 64 9.20 6.37 -1.01
CA TRP A 64 8.43 5.39 -0.23
C TRP A 64 8.20 4.10 -1.01
N LEU A 65 7.86 4.19 -2.30
CA LEU A 65 7.76 3.03 -3.19
C LEU A 65 9.10 2.28 -3.28
N GLY A 66 10.22 3.01 -3.33
CA GLY A 66 11.56 2.40 -3.35
C GLY A 66 11.83 1.60 -2.07
N LYS A 67 11.53 2.20 -0.91
CA LYS A 67 11.62 1.52 0.40
C LYS A 67 10.69 0.32 0.49
N MET A 68 9.51 0.36 -0.14
CA MET A 68 8.60 -0.78 -0.18
C MET A 68 9.20 -1.95 -0.96
N VAL A 69 9.73 -1.69 -2.16
CA VAL A 69 10.43 -2.71 -2.95
C VAL A 69 11.63 -3.28 -2.18
N GLU A 70 12.41 -2.43 -1.49
CA GLU A 70 13.52 -2.89 -0.65
C GLU A 70 13.05 -3.87 0.45
N ARG A 71 11.94 -3.58 1.13
CA ARG A 71 11.39 -4.46 2.17
C ARG A 71 10.92 -5.79 1.61
N ILE A 72 10.21 -5.78 0.48
CA ILE A 72 9.73 -6.99 -0.19
C ILE A 72 10.93 -7.81 -0.67
N ALA A 73 11.93 -7.18 -1.27
CA ALA A 73 13.15 -7.84 -1.73
C ALA A 73 13.94 -8.49 -0.58
N LYS A 74 14.09 -7.81 0.56
CA LYS A 74 14.73 -8.40 1.76
C LYS A 74 13.98 -9.63 2.27
N LYS A 75 12.64 -9.59 2.24
CA LYS A 75 11.81 -10.73 2.66
C LYS A 75 11.93 -11.91 1.69
N MET A 76 11.91 -11.65 0.38
CA MET A 76 12.16 -12.69 -0.65
C MET A 76 13.58 -13.27 -0.54
N ASN A 77 14.57 -12.47 -0.18
CA ASN A 77 15.95 -12.93 0.01
C ASN A 77 16.17 -13.70 1.32
N ALA A 78 15.20 -13.74 2.23
CA ALA A 78 15.30 -14.53 3.46
C ALA A 78 15.19 -16.05 3.19
N HIS A 79 14.70 -16.44 2.01
CA HIS A 79 14.62 -17.84 1.63
C HIS A 79 16.02 -18.38 1.25
N PRO A 80 16.38 -19.62 1.63
CA PRO A 80 17.73 -20.16 1.47
C PRO A 80 18.05 -20.65 0.04
N TYR A 81 17.32 -20.16 -0.96
CA TYR A 81 17.45 -20.59 -2.35
C TYR A 81 18.20 -19.55 -3.18
N SER A 82 18.85 -20.00 -4.26
CA SER A 82 19.61 -19.13 -5.17
C SER A 82 18.75 -18.35 -6.16
N TYR A 83 17.45 -18.64 -6.22
CA TYR A 83 16.47 -17.97 -7.06
C TYR A 83 15.27 -17.53 -6.22
N VAL A 84 14.57 -16.50 -6.71
CA VAL A 84 13.31 -16.05 -6.16
C VAL A 84 12.19 -16.55 -7.07
N ASP A 85 11.22 -17.28 -6.52
CA ASP A 85 10.05 -17.74 -7.26
C ASP A 85 8.79 -16.93 -6.93
N TYR A 86 7.71 -17.24 -7.65
CA TYR A 86 6.42 -16.58 -7.48
C TYR A 86 5.82 -16.80 -6.09
N GLN A 87 6.06 -17.95 -5.47
CA GLN A 87 5.54 -18.28 -4.15
C GLN A 87 6.21 -17.39 -3.08
N MET A 88 7.53 -17.21 -3.17
CA MET A 88 8.28 -16.27 -2.32
C MET A 88 7.81 -14.83 -2.49
N PHE A 89 7.53 -14.40 -3.72
CA PHE A 89 6.96 -13.07 -3.97
C PHE A 89 5.59 -12.92 -3.31
N LYS A 90 4.69 -13.88 -3.53
CA LYS A 90 3.34 -13.88 -2.97
C LYS A 90 3.36 -13.80 -1.44
N GLU A 91 4.20 -14.61 -0.81
CA GLU A 91 4.41 -14.57 0.65
C GLU A 91 5.01 -13.24 1.11
N ALA A 92 5.88 -12.63 0.31
CA ALA A 92 6.48 -11.35 0.65
C ALA A 92 5.48 -10.18 0.61
N VAL A 93 4.57 -10.15 -0.37
CA VAL A 93 3.58 -9.07 -0.56
C VAL A 93 2.31 -9.24 0.28
N GLU A 94 1.96 -10.46 0.68
CA GLU A 94 0.72 -10.78 1.40
C GLU A 94 0.37 -9.83 2.58
N PRO A 95 1.31 -9.43 3.46
CA PRO A 95 0.99 -8.52 4.57
C PRO A 95 0.52 -7.13 4.13
N TYR A 96 0.94 -6.70 2.94
CA TYR A 96 0.61 -5.39 2.39
C TYR A 96 -0.72 -5.41 1.62
N GLU A 97 -1.09 -6.55 1.02
CA GLU A 97 -2.38 -6.72 0.36
C GLU A 97 -3.51 -6.88 1.38
N LYS A 98 -3.25 -7.58 2.50
CA LYS A 98 -4.26 -7.90 3.52
C LYS A 98 -4.32 -6.91 4.68
N ILE A 99 -3.69 -5.73 4.56
CA ILE A 99 -3.54 -4.83 5.73
C ILE A 99 -4.88 -4.35 6.30
N GLN A 100 -5.90 -4.17 5.46
CA GLN A 100 -7.25 -3.82 5.92
C GLN A 100 -7.93 -5.00 6.63
N ASP A 101 -7.75 -6.22 6.12
CA ASP A 101 -8.29 -7.44 6.73
C ASP A 101 -7.64 -7.69 8.10
N VAL A 102 -6.33 -7.45 8.23
CA VAL A 102 -5.58 -7.60 9.48
C VAL A 102 -6.09 -6.62 10.55
N GLU A 103 -6.41 -5.38 10.19
CA GLU A 103 -6.93 -4.41 11.16
C GLU A 103 -8.34 -4.78 11.63
N LEU A 104 -9.20 -5.24 10.72
CA LEU A 104 -10.54 -5.76 11.06
C LEU A 104 -10.46 -7.01 11.95
N GLU A 105 -9.55 -7.93 11.64
CA GLU A 105 -9.33 -9.14 12.42
C GLU A 105 -8.78 -8.82 13.81
N LYS A 106 -7.87 -7.85 13.92
CA LYS A 106 -7.39 -7.33 15.20
C LYS A 106 -8.54 -6.77 16.06
N GLU A 107 -9.42 -5.93 15.49
CA GLU A 107 -10.60 -5.45 16.20
C GLU A 107 -11.51 -6.61 16.65
N HIS A 108 -11.68 -7.62 15.80
CA HIS A 108 -12.47 -8.79 16.12
C HIS A 108 -11.89 -9.58 17.31
N ILE A 109 -10.58 -9.85 17.30
CA ILE A 109 -9.87 -10.53 18.39
C ILE A 109 -10.01 -9.75 19.70
N ILE A 110 -9.89 -8.42 19.67
CA ILE A 110 -10.06 -7.59 20.86
C ILE A 110 -11.47 -7.75 21.44
N LYS A 111 -12.52 -7.70 20.60
CA LYS A 111 -13.91 -7.91 21.06
C LYS A 111 -14.11 -9.29 21.68
N GLN A 112 -13.49 -10.32 21.12
CA GLN A 112 -13.54 -11.67 21.69
C GLN A 112 -12.84 -11.73 23.05
N LEU A 113 -11.67 -11.11 23.19
CA LEU A 113 -10.94 -11.04 24.46
C LEU A 113 -11.74 -10.30 25.54
N GLU A 114 -12.40 -9.20 25.18
CA GLU A 114 -13.29 -8.47 26.09
C GLU A 114 -14.49 -9.31 26.53
N ALA A 115 -15.09 -10.08 25.62
CA ALA A 115 -16.16 -11.01 25.95
C ALA A 115 -15.70 -12.10 26.92
N VAL A 116 -14.53 -12.71 26.67
CA VAL A 116 -13.94 -13.70 27.57
C VAL A 116 -13.65 -13.10 28.95
N LYS A 117 -13.08 -11.89 29.00
CA LYS A 117 -12.86 -11.19 30.27
C LYS A 117 -14.16 -10.97 31.03
N SER A 118 -15.21 -10.51 30.36
CA SER A 118 -16.53 -10.34 30.98
C SER A 118 -17.09 -11.66 31.51
N GLN A 119 -16.87 -12.78 30.82
CA GLN A 119 -17.26 -14.11 31.30
C GLN A 119 -16.47 -14.50 32.55
N CYS A 120 -15.16 -14.24 32.59
CA CYS A 120 -14.35 -14.43 33.79
C CYS A 120 -14.86 -13.59 34.97
N ASP A 121 -15.21 -12.32 34.75
CA ASP A 121 -15.75 -11.43 35.79
C ASP A 121 -17.08 -11.95 36.37
N VAL A 122 -17.94 -12.53 35.53
CA VAL A 122 -19.18 -13.18 35.97
C VAL A 122 -18.87 -14.39 36.85
N LEU A 123 -17.96 -15.26 36.43
CA LEU A 123 -17.55 -16.44 37.19
C LEU A 123 -16.94 -16.05 38.55
N ILE A 124 -16.10 -15.01 38.60
CA ILE A 124 -15.54 -14.49 39.85
C ILE A 124 -16.66 -14.07 40.80
N ARG A 125 -17.63 -13.27 40.34
CA ARG A 125 -18.78 -12.84 41.18
C ARG A 125 -19.65 -13.99 41.64
N GLU A 126 -19.74 -15.08 40.87
CA GLU A 126 -20.46 -16.28 41.31
C GLU A 126 -19.71 -17.03 42.41
N VAL A 127 -18.39 -17.15 42.29
CA VAL A 127 -17.55 -17.75 43.33
C VAL A 127 -17.66 -16.94 44.61
N ASP A 128 -17.49 -15.63 44.53
CA ASP A 128 -17.60 -14.74 45.69
C ASP A 128 -18.98 -14.86 46.35
N ARG A 129 -20.08 -14.89 45.58
CA ARG A 129 -21.43 -15.05 46.15
C ARG A 129 -21.68 -16.42 46.79
N LYS A 130 -21.14 -17.50 46.24
CA LYS A 130 -21.43 -18.87 46.68
C LYS A 130 -20.49 -19.35 47.79
N PHE A 131 -19.28 -18.79 47.87
CA PHE A 131 -18.20 -19.30 48.73
C PHE A 131 -17.66 -18.27 49.74
N THR A 132 -18.29 -17.10 49.89
CA THR A 132 -18.08 -16.27 51.09
C THR A 132 -18.82 -16.85 52.29
N LEU A 133 -18.05 -17.25 53.32
CA LEU A 133 -18.50 -17.59 54.68
C LEU A 133 -19.11 -16.38 55.40
#